data_AF-M7BKW6-F1
#
_entry.id   AF-M7BKW6-F1
#
_cell.length_a   1.000
_cell.length_b   1.000
_cell.length_c   1.000
_cell.angle_alpha   90.00
_cell.angle_beta   90.00
_cell.angle_gamma   90.00
#
_symmetry.space_group_name_H-M   'P 1'
#
loop_
_entity.id
_entity.type
_entity.pdbx_description
1 polymer ?
#
loop_
_entity_poly.entity_id
_entity_poly.type
_entity_poly.pdbx_seq_one_letter_code
_entity_poly.pdbx_strand_id
1 'polypeptide(L)'
;QAVPAGLHVRLNLQTGEREARLPDNKNEKSDMKDQKKRKRLDEMHINSNSFTSQELKEALAKMKEKEKTESTMEQKTNLEDVRQRFRPIEELKKEFEELNMKIETDFEIMVKLINKFNSSTSTLDEKVAALYDLEYYVHQDLNSLNLNESEYPTEENSELAGYSPRHSLAE
;
A
#
# COMPACT_ATOMS: atom_id res chain seq x y z
N GLN A 1 -5.68 -9.35 15.28
CA GLN A 1 -4.60 -9.01 16.24
C GLN A 1 -4.46 -7.49 16.25
N ALA A 2 -4.44 -6.86 17.43
CA ALA A 2 -4.27 -5.40 17.53
C ALA A 2 -2.80 -5.03 17.25
N VAL A 3 -2.57 -3.98 16.46
CA VAL A 3 -1.23 -3.48 16.14
C VAL A 3 -0.70 -2.68 17.35
N PRO A 4 0.53 -2.94 17.85
CA PRO A 4 1.12 -2.15 18.93
C PRO A 4 1.24 -0.67 18.58
N ALA A 5 1.06 0.19 19.58
CA ALA A 5 1.18 1.64 19.40
C ALA A 5 2.57 2.03 18.88
N GLY A 6 2.61 2.90 17.86
CA GLY A 6 3.86 3.39 17.24
C GLY A 6 4.31 2.66 15.97
N LEU A 7 3.66 1.56 15.59
CA LEU A 7 3.91 0.89 14.31
C LEU A 7 3.00 1.46 13.21
N HIS A 8 3.59 1.89 12.10
CA HIS A 8 2.86 2.34 10.92
C HIS A 8 2.22 1.15 10.21
N VAL A 9 0.94 1.25 9.86
CA VAL A 9 0.23 0.22 9.10
C VAL A 9 0.23 0.62 7.63
N ARG A 10 0.63 -0.30 6.75
CA ARG A 10 0.49 -0.19 5.30
C ARG A 10 -0.62 -1.13 4.81
N LEU A 11 -1.32 -0.72 3.75
CA LEU A 11 -2.28 -1.58 3.04
C LEU A 11 -1.59 -2.14 1.79
N ASN A 12 -1.56 -3.45 1.65
CA ASN A 12 -1.08 -4.13 0.45
C ASN A 12 -2.23 -4.12 -0.59
N LEU A 13 -2.05 -3.39 -1.70
CA LEU A 13 -3.12 -3.21 -2.71
C LEU A 13 -3.33 -4.45 -3.59
N GLN A 14 -2.37 -5.36 -3.63
CA GLN A 14 -2.47 -6.60 -4.40
C GLN A 14 -3.22 -7.68 -3.61
N THR A 15 -2.99 -7.77 -2.29
CA THR A 15 -3.61 -8.80 -1.43
C THR A 15 -4.78 -8.28 -0.60
N GLY A 16 -4.92 -6.96 -0.46
CA GLY A 16 -5.94 -6.31 0.39
C GLY A 16 -5.63 -6.36 1.89
N GLU A 17 -4.47 -6.91 2.28
CA GLU A 17 -4.12 -7.10 3.69
C GLU A 17 -3.47 -5.86 4.32
N ARG A 18 -3.74 -5.65 5.62
CA ARG A 18 -3.14 -4.57 6.42
C ARG A 18 -1.94 -5.12 7.18
N GLU A 19 -0.75 -4.61 6.87
CA GLU A 19 0.52 -5.05 7.45
C GLU A 19 1.12 -3.95 8.33
N ALA A 20 1.62 -4.30 9.52
CA ALA A 20 2.39 -3.38 10.34
C ALA A 20 3.85 -3.32 9.84
N ARG A 21 4.33 -2.14 9.45
CA ARG A 21 5.70 -1.90 9.02
C ARG A 21 6.63 -1.95 10.23
N LEU A 22 7.38 -3.04 10.38
CA LEU A 22 8.53 -3.08 11.28
C LEU A 22 9.66 -2.22 10.70
N PRO A 23 10.32 -1.36 11.49
CA PRO A 23 11.53 -0.69 11.03
C PRO A 23 12.66 -1.72 10.89
N ASP A 24 13.22 -1.83 9.69
CA ASP A 24 14.35 -2.72 9.42
C ASP A 24 15.59 -2.22 10.17
N ASN A 25 16.11 -3.05 11.08
CA ASN A 25 17.35 -2.80 11.83
C ASN A 25 18.61 -3.01 10.96
N LYS A 26 18.58 -2.57 9.70
CA LYS A 26 19.72 -2.64 8.78
C LYS A 26 19.87 -1.32 8.03
N ASN A 27 20.57 -0.40 8.70
CA ASN A 27 21.36 0.68 8.10
C ASN A 27 20.70 1.52 6.99
N GLU A 28 19.83 2.45 7.37
CA GLU A 28 19.62 3.67 6.60
C GLU A 28 20.07 4.87 7.42
N LYS A 29 21.15 5.50 6.94
CA LYS A 29 21.65 6.77 7.44
C LYS A 29 20.74 7.87 6.92
N SER A 30 19.76 8.31 7.70
CA SER A 30 19.14 9.62 7.50
C SER A 30 18.73 10.24 8.83
N ASP A 31 19.23 11.46 9.02
CA ASP A 31 18.79 12.48 9.97
C ASP A 31 19.12 12.33 11.46
N MET A 32 20.39 12.61 11.77
CA MET A 32 20.88 13.06 13.09
C MET A 32 20.28 14.42 13.53
N LYS A 33 18.97 14.53 13.70
CA LYS A 33 18.34 15.72 14.34
C LYS A 33 17.62 15.44 15.66
N ASP A 34 17.30 14.19 15.99
CA ASP A 34 16.50 13.88 17.19
C ASP A 34 17.30 13.59 18.47
N GLN A 35 18.63 13.45 18.40
CA GLN A 35 19.42 13.25 19.62
C GLN A 35 19.43 14.46 20.57
N LYS A 36 19.17 15.68 20.08
CA LYS A 36 19.21 16.89 20.91
C LYS A 36 18.02 17.02 21.87
N LYS A 37 16.91 16.30 21.64
CA LYS A 37 15.75 16.29 22.55
C LYS A 37 15.89 15.32 23.73
N ARG A 38 16.80 14.33 23.66
CA ARG A 38 16.98 13.35 24.75
C ARG A 38 17.72 13.90 25.98
N LYS A 39 18.49 14.98 25.84
CA LYS A 39 19.20 15.62 26.98
C LYS A 39 18.33 16.54 27.86
N ARG A 40 17.04 16.70 27.57
CA ARG A 40 16.12 17.54 28.39
C ARG A 40 15.23 16.74 29.36
N LEU A 41 15.44 15.42 29.46
CA LEU A 41 14.69 14.54 30.36
C LEU A 41 15.42 14.24 31.67
N ASP A 42 16.66 14.71 31.83
CA ASP A 42 17.54 14.38 32.95
C ASP A 42 17.47 15.40 34.11
N GLU A 43 16.61 16.42 33.98
CA GLU A 43 16.44 17.48 34.98
C GLU A 43 14.98 17.54 35.44
N MET A 44 14.41 16.37 35.79
CA MET A 44 13.24 16.36 36.68
C MET A 44 13.75 16.58 38.10
N HIS A 45 13.50 17.78 38.62
CA HIS A 45 13.66 18.09 40.03
C HIS A 45 12.64 17.25 40.82
N ILE A 46 13.00 15.98 41.10
CA ILE A 46 12.25 15.12 42.01
C ILE A 46 12.53 15.67 43.40
N ASN A 47 11.78 16.68 43.79
CA ASN A 47 11.68 17.07 45.19
C ASN A 47 11.26 15.81 45.94
N SER A 48 12.12 15.36 46.85
CA SER A 48 11.98 14.15 47.67
C SER A 48 10.88 14.28 48.73
N ASN A 49 9.75 14.88 48.38
CA ASN A 49 8.53 14.84 49.15
C ASN A 49 7.70 13.71 48.55
N SER A 50 7.83 12.55 49.16
CA SER A 50 7.16 11.31 48.80
C SER A 50 5.65 11.52 48.64
N PHE A 51 5.16 11.54 47.41
CA PHE A 51 3.72 11.48 47.13
C PHE A 51 3.13 10.23 47.77
N THR A 52 1.97 10.38 48.43
CA THR A 52 1.28 9.22 48.98
C THR A 52 0.67 8.39 47.84
N SER A 53 0.53 7.08 48.03
CA SER A 53 -0.10 6.20 47.02
C SER A 53 -1.51 6.66 46.65
N GLN A 54 -2.22 7.33 47.56
CA GLN A 54 -3.55 7.88 47.32
C GLN A 54 -3.49 9.10 46.39
N GLU A 55 -2.56 10.02 46.63
CA GLU A 55 -2.38 11.22 45.80
C GLU A 55 -1.97 10.85 44.36
N LEU A 56 -1.08 9.87 44.20
CA LEU A 56 -0.71 9.33 42.88
C LEU A 56 -1.90 8.68 42.17
N LYS A 57 -2.73 7.94 42.91
CA LYS A 57 -3.92 7.28 42.35
C LYS A 57 -4.96 8.31 41.89
N GLU A 58 -5.16 9.39 42.63
CA GLU A 58 -6.05 10.48 42.24
C GLU A 58 -5.51 11.28 41.06
N ALA A 59 -4.20 11.56 41.01
CA ALA A 59 -3.58 12.22 39.87
C ALA A 59 -3.73 11.39 38.59
N LEU A 60 -3.48 10.07 38.67
CA LEU A 60 -3.66 9.15 37.55
C LEU A 60 -5.13 9.02 37.12
N ALA A 61 -6.07 9.03 38.06
CA ALA A 61 -7.50 9.03 37.74
C ALA A 61 -7.90 10.29 36.95
N LYS A 62 -7.43 11.46 37.39
CA LYS A 62 -7.68 12.76 36.71
C LYS A 62 -7.07 12.81 35.32
N MET A 63 -5.90 12.21 35.11
CA MET A 63 -5.27 12.12 33.78
C MET A 63 -6.05 11.19 32.84
N LYS A 64 -6.47 10.03 33.33
CA LYS A 64 -7.26 9.05 32.56
C LYS A 64 -8.64 9.56 32.17
N GLU A 65 -9.27 10.37 33.03
CA GLU A 65 -10.55 11.00 32.74
C GLU A 65 -10.43 12.08 31.67
N LYS A 66 -9.42 12.97 31.79
CA LYS A 66 -9.13 14.00 30.78
C LYS A 66 -8.80 13.42 29.41
N GLU A 67 -7.96 12.39 29.37
CA GLU A 67 -7.58 11.71 28.13
C GLU A 67 -8.79 11.08 27.44
N LYS A 68 -9.73 10.49 28.19
CA LYS A 68 -10.99 9.98 27.62
C LYS A 68 -11.86 11.10 27.08
N THR A 69 -12.02 12.20 27.81
CA THR A 69 -12.90 13.30 27.35
C THR A 69 -12.33 14.04 26.15
N GLU A 70 -11.02 14.30 26.13
CA GLU A 70 -10.33 14.99 25.02
C GLU A 70 -10.26 14.09 23.78
N SER A 71 -9.87 12.81 23.93
CA SER A 71 -9.86 11.88 22.78
C SER A 71 -11.25 11.67 22.18
N THR A 72 -12.32 11.63 22.98
CA THR A 72 -13.68 11.46 22.46
C THR A 72 -14.20 12.72 21.76
N MET A 73 -13.81 13.92 22.24
CA MET A 73 -14.19 15.18 21.59
C MET A 73 -13.38 15.41 20.31
N GLU A 74 -12.06 15.22 20.34
CA GLU A 74 -11.17 15.39 19.18
C GLU A 74 -11.44 14.36 18.08
N GLN A 75 -11.76 13.11 18.43
CA GLN A 75 -12.15 12.11 17.44
C GLN A 75 -13.47 12.44 16.77
N LYS A 76 -14.44 13.01 17.50
CA LYS A 76 -15.73 13.43 16.95
C LYS A 76 -15.58 14.66 16.05
N THR A 77 -14.83 15.66 16.47
CA THR A 77 -14.57 16.85 15.63
C THR A 77 -13.84 16.46 14.34
N ASN A 78 -12.85 15.58 14.43
CA ASN A 78 -12.13 15.09 13.24
C ASN A 78 -13.05 14.29 12.30
N LEU A 79 -13.94 13.45 12.83
CA LEU A 79 -14.93 12.71 12.04
C LEU A 79 -15.95 13.63 11.35
N GLU A 80 -16.44 14.64 12.04
CA GLU A 80 -17.36 15.62 11.46
C GLU A 80 -16.66 16.48 10.40
N ASP A 81 -15.41 16.90 10.61
CA ASP A 81 -14.62 17.62 9.62
C ASP A 81 -14.36 16.78 8.37
N VAL A 82 -14.08 15.49 8.54
CA VAL A 82 -13.92 14.53 7.43
C VAL A 82 -15.25 14.36 6.69
N ARG A 83 -16.38 14.20 7.40
CA ARG A 83 -17.70 14.09 6.78
C ARG A 83 -18.13 15.34 6.01
N GLN A 84 -17.69 16.53 6.43
CA GLN A 84 -17.95 17.76 5.68
C GLN A 84 -17.10 17.88 4.41
N ARG A 85 -15.91 17.25 4.37
CA ARG A 85 -14.99 17.31 3.22
C ARG A 85 -15.31 16.30 2.13
N PHE A 86 -16.01 15.21 2.45
CA PHE A 86 -16.28 14.13 1.51
C PHE A 86 -17.78 13.98 1.25
N ARG A 87 -18.12 13.66 0.00
CA ARG A 87 -19.50 13.30 -0.37
C ARG A 87 -19.92 12.00 0.34
N PRO A 88 -21.22 11.86 0.68
CA PRO A 88 -21.73 10.64 1.28
C PRO A 88 -21.50 9.44 0.36
N ILE A 89 -21.15 8.31 0.97
CA ILE A 89 -20.79 7.09 0.23
C ILE A 89 -21.98 6.56 -0.59
N GLU A 90 -23.22 6.79 -0.18
CA GLU A 90 -24.40 6.40 -0.94
C GLU A 90 -24.52 7.20 -2.25
N GLU A 91 -24.21 8.51 -2.22
CA GLU A 91 -24.23 9.37 -3.40
C GLU A 91 -23.12 8.97 -4.37
N LEU A 92 -21.91 8.73 -3.86
CA LEU A 92 -20.79 8.24 -4.69
C LEU A 92 -21.10 6.90 -5.34
N LYS A 93 -21.74 5.96 -4.63
CA LYS A 93 -22.16 4.67 -5.20
C LYS A 93 -23.20 4.85 -6.29
N LYS A 94 -24.19 5.72 -6.05
CA LYS A 94 -25.22 6.04 -7.04
C LYS A 94 -24.62 6.70 -8.29
N GLU A 95 -23.75 7.69 -8.12
CA GLU A 95 -23.01 8.33 -9.22
C GLU A 95 -22.16 7.31 -9.99
N PHE A 96 -21.52 6.37 -9.28
CA PHE A 96 -20.71 5.31 -9.91
C PHE A 96 -21.56 4.30 -10.70
N GLU A 97 -22.73 3.91 -10.17
CA GLU A 97 -23.69 3.08 -10.88
C GLU A 97 -24.28 3.81 -12.10
N GLU A 98 -24.62 5.10 -11.97
CA GLU A 98 -25.10 5.94 -13.07
C GLU A 98 -24.04 6.16 -14.15
N LEU A 99 -22.76 6.21 -13.77
CA LEU A 99 -21.63 6.33 -14.69
C LEU A 99 -21.47 5.12 -15.62
N ASN A 100 -22.14 3.99 -15.33
CA ASN A 100 -22.13 2.75 -16.13
C ASN A 100 -20.75 2.46 -16.74
N MET A 101 -19.70 2.66 -15.95
CA MET A 101 -18.34 2.39 -16.35
C MET A 101 -18.22 0.88 -16.45
N LYS A 102 -18.39 0.36 -17.66
CA LYS A 102 -17.96 -1.00 -17.98
C LYS A 102 -16.44 -0.97 -17.91
N ILE A 103 -15.92 -1.26 -16.72
CA ILE A 103 -14.50 -1.50 -16.51
C ILE A 103 -14.23 -2.83 -17.19
N GLU A 104 -13.85 -2.76 -18.46
CA GLU A 104 -13.43 -3.91 -19.23
C GLU A 104 -11.98 -4.16 -18.88
N THR A 105 -11.64 -5.41 -18.59
CA THR A 105 -10.24 -5.79 -18.40
C THR A 105 -9.51 -5.75 -19.73
N ASP A 106 -8.19 -5.55 -19.72
CA ASP A 106 -7.36 -5.53 -20.94
C ASP A 106 -7.57 -6.82 -21.77
N PHE A 107 -7.74 -7.97 -21.09
CA PHE A 107 -8.08 -9.24 -21.74
C PHE A 107 -9.45 -9.22 -22.44
N GLU A 108 -10.48 -8.67 -21.80
CA GLU A 108 -11.81 -8.54 -22.42
C GLU A 108 -11.78 -7.61 -23.64
N ILE A 109 -10.99 -6.54 -23.58
CA ILE A 109 -10.77 -5.63 -24.71
C ILE A 109 -10.07 -6.37 -25.85
N MET A 110 -9.00 -7.11 -25.57
CA MET A 110 -8.29 -7.92 -26.58
C MET A 110 -9.21 -8.95 -27.25
N VAL A 111 -10.04 -9.66 -26.48
CA VAL A 111 -11.02 -10.62 -27.01
C VAL A 111 -12.01 -9.92 -27.95
N LYS A 112 -12.47 -8.71 -27.61
CA LYS A 112 -13.35 -7.93 -28.49
C LYS A 112 -12.67 -7.47 -29.77
N LEU A 113 -11.41 -7.05 -29.69
CA LEU A 113 -10.62 -6.66 -30.87
C LEU A 113 -10.42 -7.85 -31.81
N ILE A 114 -10.12 -9.04 -31.28
CA ILE A 114 -10.04 -10.29 -32.04
C ILE A 114 -11.38 -10.63 -32.70
N ASN A 115 -12.48 -10.51 -31.96
CA ASN A 115 -13.82 -10.77 -32.50
C ASN A 115 -14.21 -9.75 -33.59
N LYS A 116 -13.86 -8.47 -33.41
CA LYS A 116 -14.06 -7.41 -34.41
C LYS A 116 -13.26 -7.71 -35.68
N PHE A 117 -12.00 -8.12 -35.54
CA PHE A 117 -11.16 -8.53 -36.66
C PHE A 117 -11.74 -9.73 -37.43
N ASN A 118 -12.22 -10.74 -36.70
CA ASN A 118 -12.81 -11.96 -37.26
C ASN A 118 -14.22 -11.75 -37.83
N SER A 119 -14.90 -10.67 -37.48
CA SER A 119 -16.25 -10.40 -37.99
C SER A 119 -16.24 -10.17 -39.50
N SER A 120 -17.21 -10.77 -40.20
CA SER A 120 -17.38 -10.57 -41.65
C SER A 120 -18.04 -9.25 -41.99
N THR A 121 -18.60 -8.55 -41.00
CA THR A 121 -19.28 -7.27 -41.13
C THR A 121 -18.34 -6.07 -41.00
N SER A 122 -17.13 -6.25 -40.48
CA SER A 122 -16.17 -5.16 -40.27
C SER A 122 -15.39 -4.85 -41.53
N THR A 123 -15.19 -3.56 -41.79
CA THR A 123 -14.45 -3.06 -42.95
C THR A 123 -12.96 -3.34 -42.83
N LEU A 124 -12.22 -3.31 -43.94
CA LEU A 124 -10.77 -3.55 -43.92
C LEU A 124 -10.04 -2.57 -43.00
N ASP A 125 -10.44 -1.30 -43.01
CA ASP A 125 -9.85 -0.24 -42.20
C ASP A 125 -10.10 -0.47 -40.69
N GLU A 126 -11.32 -0.87 -40.34
CA GLU A 126 -11.66 -1.24 -38.95
C GLU A 126 -10.91 -2.46 -38.45
N LYS A 127 -10.61 -3.43 -39.34
CA LYS A 127 -9.79 -4.60 -39.01
C LYS A 127 -8.34 -4.22 -38.80
N VAL A 128 -7.80 -3.34 -39.64
CA VAL A 128 -6.44 -2.81 -39.50
C VAL A 128 -6.32 -2.01 -38.20
N ALA A 129 -7.28 -1.14 -37.90
CA ALA A 129 -7.33 -0.42 -36.63
C ALA A 129 -7.41 -1.38 -35.44
N ALA A 130 -8.26 -2.41 -35.50
CA ALA A 130 -8.37 -3.39 -34.43
C ALA A 130 -7.07 -4.17 -34.18
N LEU A 131 -6.27 -4.42 -35.22
CA LEU A 131 -4.96 -5.06 -35.09
C LEU A 131 -3.93 -4.14 -34.43
N TYR A 132 -3.89 -2.85 -34.79
CA TYR A 132 -3.01 -1.88 -34.14
C TYR A 132 -3.33 -1.70 -32.66
N ASP A 133 -4.62 -1.63 -32.32
CA ASP A 133 -5.07 -1.57 -30.94
C ASP A 133 -4.69 -2.86 -30.19
N LEU A 134 -4.86 -4.03 -30.82
CA LEU A 134 -4.50 -5.31 -30.21
C LEU A 134 -2.99 -5.43 -29.95
N GLU A 135 -2.16 -4.99 -30.90
CA GLU A 135 -0.71 -4.92 -30.71
C GLU A 135 -0.36 -4.08 -29.49
N TYR A 136 -0.99 -2.92 -29.32
CA TYR A 136 -0.78 -2.06 -28.16
C TYR A 136 -1.07 -2.77 -26.82
N TYR A 137 -2.22 -3.43 -26.71
CA TYR A 137 -2.59 -4.16 -25.48
C TYR A 137 -1.67 -5.35 -25.21
N VAL A 138 -1.26 -6.09 -26.25
CA VAL A 138 -0.30 -7.19 -26.10
C VAL A 138 1.06 -6.68 -25.61
N HIS A 139 1.55 -5.56 -26.14
CA HIS A 139 2.80 -4.96 -25.66
C HIS A 139 2.68 -4.45 -24.22
N GLN A 140 1.53 -3.88 -23.83
CA GLN A 140 1.29 -3.46 -22.45
C GLN A 140 1.34 -4.64 -21.49
N ASP A 141 0.63 -5.73 -21.80
CA ASP A 141 0.60 -6.94 -20.97
C ASP A 141 1.97 -7.61 -20.89
N LEU A 142 2.71 -7.67 -22.01
CA LEU A 142 4.09 -8.17 -22.03
C LEU A 142 5.04 -7.29 -21.21
N ASN A 143 4.88 -5.97 -21.25
CA ASN A 143 5.70 -5.06 -20.44
C ASN A 143 5.37 -5.16 -18.95
N SER A 144 4.10 -5.30 -18.59
CA SER A 144 3.68 -5.58 -17.22
C SER A 144 4.18 -6.94 -16.73
N LEU A 145 4.17 -7.97 -17.58
CA LEU A 145 4.73 -9.28 -17.28
C LEU A 145 6.26 -9.22 -17.14
N ASN A 146 6.96 -8.53 -18.05
CA ASN A 146 8.41 -8.35 -18.01
C ASN A 146 8.89 -7.58 -16.77
N LEU A 147 8.12 -6.59 -16.30
CA LEU A 147 8.41 -5.90 -15.02
C LEU A 147 8.28 -6.85 -13.82
N ASN A 148 7.33 -7.79 -13.88
CA ASN A 148 7.14 -8.82 -12.85
C ASN A 148 8.13 -10.00 -12.96
N GLU A 149 8.79 -10.18 -14.11
CA GLU A 149 9.81 -11.22 -14.35
C GLU A 149 11.26 -10.75 -14.07
N SER A 150 11.48 -9.50 -13.70
CA SER A 150 12.83 -8.97 -13.38
C SER A 150 13.47 -9.55 -12.09
N GLU A 151 12.85 -10.56 -11.47
CA GLU A 151 13.39 -11.33 -10.34
C GLU A 151 13.98 -12.71 -10.73
N TYR A 152 14.18 -13.00 -12.03
CA TYR A 152 14.96 -14.16 -12.42
C TYR A 152 16.45 -13.80 -12.56
N PRO A 153 17.37 -14.50 -11.87
CA PRO A 153 18.80 -14.25 -12.02
C PRO A 153 19.22 -14.56 -13.45
N THR A 154 19.65 -13.52 -14.17
CA THR A 154 20.38 -13.66 -15.42
C THR A 154 21.60 -14.55 -15.23
N GLU A 155 21.90 -15.37 -16.24
CA GLU A 155 22.91 -16.43 -16.22
C GLU A 155 24.34 -15.95 -15.86
N GLU A 156 24.60 -14.65 -15.81
CA GLU A 156 25.86 -14.10 -15.31
C GLU A 156 26.13 -14.38 -13.82
N ASN A 157 25.10 -14.76 -13.04
CA ASN A 157 25.30 -15.18 -11.64
C ASN A 157 25.51 -16.70 -11.47
N SER A 158 25.44 -17.49 -12.55
CA SER A 158 25.60 -18.95 -12.48
C SER A 158 27.07 -19.40 -12.39
N GLU A 159 28.04 -18.58 -12.84
CA GLU A 159 29.47 -18.88 -12.71
C GLU A 159 29.99 -18.80 -11.27
N LEU A 160 29.32 -18.05 -10.40
CA LEU A 160 29.66 -17.98 -8.97
C LEU A 160 29.03 -19.09 -8.12
N ALA A 161 28.08 -19.84 -8.69
CA ALA A 161 27.31 -20.85 -7.97
C ALA A 161 27.71 -22.29 -8.34
N GLY A 162 28.96 -22.56 -8.74
CA GLY A 162 29.56 -23.91 -8.68
C GLY A 162 28.78 -25.07 -9.34
N TYR A 163 27.85 -24.81 -10.24
CA TYR A 163 27.11 -25.84 -10.96
C TYR A 163 27.85 -26.16 -12.25
N SER A 164 28.59 -27.27 -12.26
CA SER A 164 29.11 -27.87 -13.49
C SER A 164 27.96 -28.42 -14.33
N PRO A 165 27.75 -27.95 -15.58
CA PRO A 165 26.86 -28.61 -16.51
C PRO A 165 27.50 -29.95 -16.92
N ARG A 166 26.84 -31.07 -16.60
CA ARG A 166 27.19 -32.35 -17.20
C ARG A 166 26.89 -32.27 -18.69
N HIS A 167 27.92 -32.08 -19.50
CA HIS A 167 27.88 -32.50 -20.89
C HIS A 167 27.61 -34.01 -20.94
N SER A 168 26.50 -34.40 -21.56
CA SER A 168 26.28 -35.75 -22.06
C SER A 168 26.06 -35.64 -23.56
N LEU A 169 27.17 -35.79 -24.29
CA LEU A 169 27.18 -36.28 -25.67
C LEU A 169 26.65 -37.73 -25.70
N ALA A 170 25.93 -38.05 -26.78
CA ALA A 170 25.54 -39.37 -27.34
C ALA A 170 24.01 -39.43 -27.51
N GLU A 171 23.43 -39.80 -28.64
CA GLU A 171 23.89 -40.22 -29.98
C GLU A 171 22.74 -39.92 -30.93
#